data_AF-A0A1V5K072-F1
#
_entry.id   AF-A0A1V5K072-F1
#
_cell.length_a   1.000
_cell.length_b   1.000
_cell.length_c   1.000
_cell.angle_alpha   90.00
_cell.angle_beta   90.00
_cell.angle_gamma   90.00
#
_symmetry.space_group_name_H-M   'P 1'
#
loop_
_entity.id
_entity.type
_entity.pdbx_description
1 polymer ?
#
loop_
_entity_poly.entity_id
_entity_poly.type
_entity_poly.pdbx_seq_one_letter_code
_entity_poly.pdbx_strand_id
1 'polypeptide(L)' 'MHESPRFSPTDSTVIQAGMVLSVEPGVYVPGWGGVRIEDLVVIAEGKARVMYSSTKELIQL' A
#
# COMPACT_ATOMS: atom_id res chain seq x y z
N MET A 1 12.55 1.25 -0.98
CA MET A 1 13.10 2.08 0.12
C MET A 1 12.11 1.99 1.26
N HIS A 2 12.55 1.82 2.51
CA HIS A 2 11.63 1.64 3.65
C HIS A 2 11.98 2.61 4.77
N GLU A 3 10.96 3.33 5.22
CA GLU A 3 11.02 4.27 6.34
C GLU A 3 9.85 3.96 7.29
N SER A 4 9.84 4.57 8.47
CA SER A 4 8.71 4.47 9.40
C SER A 4 7.66 5.54 9.07
N PRO A 5 6.37 5.34 9.40
CA PRO A 5 5.77 4.14 10.01
C PRO A 5 5.47 3.04 8.98
N ARG A 6 5.14 1.83 9.47
CA ARG A 6 4.82 0.67 8.62
C ARG A 6 3.46 0.10 8.96
N PHE A 7 2.75 -0.42 7.97
CA PHE A 7 1.57 -1.27 8.21
C PHE A 7 2.02 -2.65 8.72
N SER A 8 2.32 -2.72 10.01
CA SER A 8 2.74 -3.93 10.72
C SER A 8 1.87 -4.13 11.96
N PRO A 9 1.50 -5.38 12.33
CA PRO A 9 0.83 -5.66 13.59
C PRO A 9 1.62 -5.23 14.84
N THR A 10 2.92 -5.01 14.70
CA THR A 10 3.82 -4.61 15.80
C THR A 10 4.12 -3.12 15.84
N ASP A 11 3.67 -2.34 14.85
CA ASP A 11 3.88 -0.89 14.82
C ASP A 11 2.64 -0.20 15.39
N SER A 12 2.83 0.56 16.47
CA SER A 12 1.77 1.31 17.16
C SER A 12 1.78 2.80 16.85
N THR A 13 2.55 3.24 15.85
CA THR A 13 2.66 4.64 15.48
C THR A 13 1.30 5.15 14.98
N VAL A 14 0.81 6.24 15.58
CA VAL A 14 -0.42 6.90 15.12
C VAL A 14 -0.14 7.60 13.80
N ILE A 15 -0.93 7.28 12.78
CA ILE A 15 -0.81 7.88 11.44
C ILE A 15 -1.25 9.35 11.49
N GLN A 16 -0.43 10.24 10.92
CA GLN A 16 -0.64 11.69 10.91
C GLN A 16 -0.65 12.24 9.49
N ALA A 17 -1.24 13.43 9.34
CA ALA A 17 -1.24 14.16 8.06
C ALA A 17 0.20 14.42 7.57
N GLY A 18 0.40 14.31 6.26
CA GLY A 18 1.71 14.45 5.62
C GLY A 18 2.53 13.16 5.53
N MET A 19 2.17 12.10 6.28
CA MET A 19 2.81 10.80 6.14
C MET A 19 2.49 10.16 4.79
N VAL A 20 3.47 9.43 4.24
CA VAL A 20 3.36 8.65 3.01
C VAL A 20 3.66 7.20 3.32
N LEU A 21 2.79 6.28 2.90
CA LEU A 21 2.95 4.84 3.12
C LEU A 21 2.59 4.06 1.85
N SER A 22 3.21 2.90 1.65
CA SER A 22 2.74 1.91 0.68
C SER A 22 1.57 1.11 1.25
N VAL A 23 0.53 0.90 0.45
CA VAL A 23 -0.56 -0.06 0.72
C VAL A 23 -0.44 -1.16 -0.31
N GLU A 24 0.08 -2.31 0.11
CA GLU A 24 0.56 -3.36 -0.80
C GLU A 24 0.22 -4.80 -0.39
N PRO A 25 -1.05 -5.13 -0.07
CA PRO A 25 -1.41 -6.50 0.28
C PRO A 25 -1.16 -7.45 -0.89
N GLY A 26 -0.63 -8.64 -0.57
CA GLY A 26 -0.37 -9.70 -1.53
C GLY A 26 -1.01 -11.01 -1.11
N VAL A 27 -1.44 -11.80 -2.09
CA VAL A 27 -1.88 -13.19 -1.91
C VAL A 27 -1.00 -14.07 -2.76
N TYR A 28 -0.45 -15.11 -2.14
CA TYR A 28 0.50 -16.02 -2.76
C TYR A 28 0.03 -17.46 -2.55
N VAL A 29 -0.03 -18.22 -3.65
CA VAL A 29 -0.45 -19.62 -3.66
C VAL A 29 0.73 -20.47 -4.06
N PRO A 30 1.24 -21.33 -3.15
CA PRO A 30 2.40 -22.18 -3.43
C PRO A 30 2.20 -23.04 -4.67
N GLY A 31 3.22 -23.08 -5.54
CA GLY A 31 3.20 -23.87 -6.78
C GLY A 31 2.37 -23.28 -7.93
N TRP A 32 1.67 -22.17 -7.72
CA TRP A 32 0.86 -21.52 -8.77
C TRP A 32 1.34 -20.11 -9.10
N GLY A 33 1.48 -19.24 -8.09
CA GLY A 33 1.88 -17.85 -8.30
C GLY A 33 1.40 -16.93 -7.18
N GLY A 34 1.34 -15.63 -7.46
CA GLY A 34 0.81 -14.65 -6.53
C GLY A 34 0.53 -13.32 -7.19
N VAL A 35 -0.27 -12.51 -6.51
CA VAL A 35 -0.67 -11.17 -6.96
C VAL A 35 -0.44 -10.21 -5.81
N ARG A 36 0.12 -9.04 -6.13
CA ARG A 36 0.23 -7.89 -5.24
C ARG A 36 -0.13 -6.65 -6.04
N ILE A 37 -0.99 -5.82 -5.48
CA ILE A 37 -1.31 -4.49 -6.01
C ILE A 37 -0.80 -3.50 -4.97
N GLU A 38 -0.07 -2.49 -5.42
CA GLU A 38 0.61 -1.52 -4.57
C GLU A 38 0.27 -0.10 -5.01
N ASP A 39 -0.02 0.75 -4.02
CA ASP A 39 -0.08 2.20 -4.18
C ASP A 39 0.71 2.89 -3.06
N LEU A 40 1.26 4.07 -3.34
CA LEU A 40 1.58 5.04 -2.30
C LEU A 40 0.36 5.90 -1.99
N VAL A 41 0.11 6.10 -0.70
CA VAL A 41 -0.92 7.01 -0.21
C VAL A 41 -0.30 8.09 0.65
N VAL A 42 -0.79 9.32 0.50
CA VAL A 42 -0.51 10.43 1.41
C VAL A 42 -1.71 10.66 2.31
N ILE A 43 -1.45 10.92 3.59
CA ILE A 43 -2.51 11.26 4.54
C ILE A 43 -2.77 12.76 4.48
N ALA A 44 -3.97 13.15 4.05
CA ALA A 44 -4.38 14.53 3.94
C ALA A 44 -5.83 14.66 4.41
N GLU A 45 -6.12 15.70 5.21
CA GLU A 45 -7.49 16.00 5.67
C GLU A 45 -8.16 14.81 6.40
N GLY A 46 -7.37 14.02 7.14
CA GLY A 46 -7.86 12.83 7.84
C GLY A 46 -8.22 11.65 6.92
N LYS A 47 -7.81 11.68 5.65
CA LYS A 47 -8.05 10.61 4.67
C LYS A 47 -6.75 10.19 3.98
N ALA A 48 -6.70 8.94 3.54
CA ALA A 48 -5.66 8.48 2.61
C ALA A 48 -6.02 8.91 1.18
N ARG A 49 -5.10 9.55 0.48
CA ARG A 49 -5.21 9.90 -0.95
C ARG A 49 -4.16 9.13 -1.74
N VAL A 50 -4.61 8.39 -2.77
CA VAL A 50 -3.73 7.63 -3.66
C VAL A 50 -2.93 8.59 -4.54
N MET A 51 -1.62 8.34 -4.70
CA MET A 51 -0.72 9.22 -5.45
C MET A 51 -0.67 8.91 -6.95
N TYR A 52 -1.11 7.72 -7.38
CA TYR A 52 -1.04 7.26 -8.76
C TYR A 52 -2.41 6.85 -9.31
N SER A 53 -2.54 6.87 -10.63
CA SER A 53 -3.78 6.52 -11.35
C SER A 53 -3.67 5.23 -12.17
N SER A 54 -2.58 4.47 -12.02
CA SER A 54 -2.43 3.17 -12.68
C SER A 54 -3.61 2.26 -12.35
N THR A 55 -4.12 1.57 -13.37
CA THR A 55 -5.25 0.66 -13.19
C THR A 55 -4.88 -0.45 -12.21
N LYS A 56 -5.88 -0.87 -11.43
CA LYS A 56 -5.79 -2.03 -10.52
C LYS A 56 -6.50 -3.25 -11.11
N GLU A 57 -7.03 -3.09 -12.32
CA GLU A 57 -7.63 -4.18 -13.08
C GLU A 57 -6.54 -5.07 -13.68
N LEU A 58 -6.89 -6.34 -13.89
CA LEU A 58 -6.04 -7.27 -14.60
C LEU A 58 -5.91 -6.83 -16.06
N ILE A 59 -4.68 -6.56 -16.50
CA ILE A 59 -4.36 -6.35 -17.91
C ILE A 59 -3.82 -7.66 -18.49
N GLN A 60 -4.43 -8.12 -19.57
CA GLN A 60 -3.91 -9.19 -20.41
C GLN A 60 -3.40 -8.58 -21.72
N LEU A 61 -2.13 -8.81 -22.02
CA LEU A 61 -1.44 -8.27 -23.20
C LEU A 61 -1.63 -9.15 -24.44
#